data_AF-A0A1S1T0E5-F1
#
_entry.id   AF-A0A1S1T0E5-F1
#
_cell.length_a   1.000
_cell.length_b   1.000
_cell.length_c   1.000
_cell.angle_alpha   90.00
_cell.angle_beta   90.00
_cell.angle_gamma   90.00
#
_symmetry.space_group_name_H-M   'P 1'
#
loop_
_entity.id
_entity.type
_entity.pdbx_description
1 polymer ?
#
loop_
_entity_poly.entity_id
_entity_poly.type
_entity_poly.pdbx_seq_one_letter_code
_entity_poly.pdbx_strand_id
1 'polypeptide(L)'
;MNTAAFKLDPGLLEEITSLSGKLPSLPPVVRYFDDFSGEMRSIRDFASKEEVIFRLDGENHRVELAACGPADLVLKHVVVDWIQRFDPHSVHINCKNILSYISRREIGSLIYLITASPFDARAHWNTYVRSDVTAAHTWALRAMLHSLCRLNIGHWSSPAASIVRGFKSPKIDKYRVVRAGDCFLPLDQQAMIVNYIDDMCAALAANPGFIKNAELCGVCMLVMSYQYAFRPGQIARIELADVRLFSTGAVHVAVSLIKQKDNSKRIRVSRRIKREWGPLFDELVKRRENCTIRPEEGVPPRLLFGVTPHGVSRAIMELTADLTGEAWTPTDLRHTAAQRLADGGISHVGLTDFLGHTSDRIANVYFDTSPAQAQRINEALAISPIYSNLAKIAKTKTIDKAMLLGLPPDQQIGAVPHGIPIAGIGGCNLGQSLCTKNPVLACYTCSKFMPLGEPDIHQEVLESLRPVVTEFAAASRYDQQSPAYGQLKTTLDAVRRVVEELKADRRMAEDQT
;
A
#
# COMPACT_ATOMS: atom_id res chain seq x y z
N MET A 1 -21.13 -16.78 -32.04
CA MET A 1 -20.07 -16.38 -32.99
C MET A 1 -19.63 -17.61 -33.76
N ASN A 2 -19.42 -17.46 -35.08
CA ASN A 2 -19.15 -18.51 -36.06
C ASN A 2 -18.30 -19.67 -35.52
N THR A 3 -18.81 -20.88 -35.71
CA THR A 3 -18.06 -22.13 -35.88
C THR A 3 -17.09 -21.99 -37.06
N ALA A 4 -16.05 -21.18 -36.88
CA ALA A 4 -14.85 -21.33 -37.68
C ALA A 4 -14.31 -22.72 -37.32
N ALA A 5 -14.58 -23.70 -38.19
CA ALA A 5 -13.97 -25.01 -38.10
C ALA A 5 -12.46 -24.79 -38.05
N PHE A 6 -11.89 -24.86 -36.85
CA PHE A 6 -10.45 -24.83 -36.65
C PHE A 6 -9.89 -25.93 -37.55
N LYS A 7 -9.01 -25.58 -38.50
CA LYS A 7 -8.25 -26.57 -39.27
C LYS A 7 -7.27 -27.23 -38.30
N LEU A 8 -7.78 -28.19 -37.53
CA LEU A 8 -6.99 -29.02 -36.65
C LEU A 8 -6.29 -30.06 -37.50
N ASP A 9 -5.03 -30.34 -37.19
CA ASP A 9 -4.35 -31.50 -37.73
C ASP A 9 -5.17 -32.77 -37.39
N PRO A 10 -5.53 -33.63 -38.37
CA PRO A 10 -6.32 -34.83 -38.13
C PRO A 10 -5.71 -35.76 -37.08
N GLY A 11 -4.37 -35.85 -37.01
CA GLY A 11 -3.67 -36.64 -36.01
C GLY A 11 -3.93 -36.13 -34.59
N LEU A 12 -3.80 -34.82 -34.37
CA LEU A 12 -4.13 -34.19 -33.08
C LEU A 12 -5.61 -34.38 -32.70
N LEU A 13 -6.53 -34.38 -33.67
CA LEU A 13 -7.95 -34.60 -33.43
C LEU A 13 -8.22 -36.04 -32.94
N GLU A 14 -7.56 -37.02 -33.55
CA GLU A 14 -7.67 -38.42 -33.15
C GLU A 14 -7.09 -38.65 -31.74
N GLU A 15 -5.92 -38.07 -31.45
CA GLU A 15 -5.29 -38.17 -30.14
C GLU A 15 -6.16 -37.61 -29.01
N ILE A 16 -6.69 -36.39 -29.17
CA ILE A 16 -7.51 -35.76 -28.12
C ILE A 16 -8.85 -36.47 -27.94
N THR A 17 -9.42 -37.03 -29.01
CA THR A 17 -10.66 -37.80 -28.96
C THR A 17 -10.43 -39.13 -28.22
N SER A 18 -9.35 -39.84 -28.55
CA SER A 18 -8.93 -41.07 -27.86
C SER A 18 -8.63 -40.83 -26.39
N LEU A 19 -7.96 -39.72 -26.07
CA LEU A 19 -7.69 -39.30 -24.70
C LEU A 19 -9.00 -39.04 -23.93
N SER A 20 -9.91 -38.27 -24.52
CA SER A 20 -11.18 -37.90 -23.91
C SER A 20 -12.06 -39.12 -23.63
N GLY A 21 -12.07 -40.12 -24.51
CA GLY A 21 -12.81 -41.36 -24.33
C GLY A 21 -12.31 -42.24 -23.17
N LYS A 22 -11.09 -42.01 -22.66
CA LYS A 22 -10.49 -42.74 -21.53
C LYS A 22 -10.70 -42.05 -20.19
N LEU A 23 -11.27 -40.84 -20.17
CA LEU A 23 -11.47 -40.08 -18.94
C LEU A 23 -12.62 -40.67 -18.10
N PRO A 24 -12.50 -40.65 -16.76
CA PRO A 24 -13.58 -41.05 -15.88
C PRO A 24 -14.75 -40.06 -15.98
N SER A 25 -15.93 -40.46 -15.51
CA SER A 25 -17.05 -39.52 -15.42
C SER A 25 -16.77 -38.38 -14.43
N LEU A 26 -17.21 -37.18 -14.78
CA LEU A 26 -17.17 -36.01 -13.88
C LEU A 26 -18.20 -36.16 -12.76
N PRO A 27 -17.96 -35.57 -11.58
CA PRO A 27 -18.94 -35.56 -10.51
C PRO A 27 -20.24 -34.86 -10.96
N PRO A 28 -21.43 -35.37 -10.57
CA PRO A 28 -22.71 -34.80 -10.98
C PRO A 28 -22.95 -33.41 -10.38
N VAL A 29 -22.29 -33.10 -9.26
CA VAL A 29 -22.37 -31.80 -8.60
C VAL A 29 -20.97 -31.33 -8.22
N VAL A 30 -20.61 -30.15 -8.70
CA VAL A 30 -19.37 -29.45 -8.33
C VAL A 30 -19.72 -28.32 -7.38
N ARG A 31 -19.07 -28.26 -6.21
CA ARG A 31 -19.35 -27.24 -5.19
C ARG A 31 -18.17 -26.31 -5.02
N TYR A 32 -18.46 -25.03 -4.78
CA TYR A 32 -17.46 -24.03 -4.42
C TYR A 32 -18.03 -23.08 -3.37
N PHE A 33 -17.15 -22.48 -2.58
CA PHE A 33 -17.53 -21.49 -1.59
C PHE A 33 -17.38 -20.08 -2.19
N ASP A 34 -18.46 -19.31 -2.18
CA ASP A 34 -18.45 -17.88 -2.50
C ASP A 34 -18.25 -17.11 -1.20
N ASP A 35 -17.05 -16.54 -1.01
CA ASP A 35 -16.68 -15.85 0.22
C ASP A 35 -17.33 -14.47 0.35
N PHE A 36 -17.72 -13.86 -0.77
CA PHE A 36 -18.43 -12.58 -0.78
C PHE A 36 -19.86 -12.76 -0.30
N SER A 37 -20.57 -13.78 -0.81
CA SER A 37 -21.92 -14.11 -0.34
C SER A 37 -21.93 -14.87 0.98
N GLY A 38 -20.84 -15.57 1.33
CA GLY A 38 -20.76 -16.44 2.49
C GLY A 38 -21.50 -17.78 2.31
N GLU A 39 -21.69 -18.23 1.07
CA GLU A 39 -22.53 -19.39 0.75
C GLU A 39 -21.78 -20.48 -0.02
N MET A 40 -22.16 -21.74 0.22
CA MET A 40 -21.76 -22.84 -0.65
C MET A 40 -22.63 -22.84 -1.92
N ARG A 41 -22.00 -22.62 -3.07
CA ARG A 41 -22.61 -22.70 -4.39
C ARG A 41 -22.43 -24.11 -4.96
N SER A 42 -23.37 -24.53 -5.80
CA SER A 42 -23.35 -25.83 -6.47
C SER A 42 -23.64 -25.68 -7.96
N ILE A 43 -22.85 -26.36 -8.78
CA ILE A 43 -23.04 -26.47 -10.23
C ILE A 43 -23.42 -27.93 -10.51
N ARG A 44 -24.67 -28.15 -10.94
CA ARG A 44 -25.17 -29.48 -11.32
C ARG A 44 -24.86 -29.75 -12.79
N ASP A 45 -24.68 -31.03 -13.10
CA ASP A 45 -24.53 -31.57 -14.46
C ASP A 45 -23.40 -30.88 -15.23
N PHE A 46 -22.27 -30.66 -14.55
CA PHE A 46 -21.15 -29.88 -15.09
C PHE A 46 -20.62 -30.43 -16.43
N ALA A 47 -20.67 -31.75 -16.61
CA ALA A 47 -20.20 -32.42 -17.83
C ALA A 47 -21.00 -32.01 -19.09
N SER A 48 -22.32 -31.84 -18.97
CA SER A 48 -23.21 -31.57 -20.11
C SER A 48 -23.36 -30.09 -20.42
N LYS A 49 -22.85 -29.19 -19.58
CA LYS A 49 -22.94 -27.75 -19.80
C LYS A 49 -21.92 -27.27 -20.83
N GLU A 50 -22.39 -26.53 -21.82
CA GLU A 50 -21.54 -25.78 -22.76
C GLU A 50 -20.99 -24.50 -22.10
N GLU A 51 -21.80 -23.92 -21.21
CA GLU A 51 -21.50 -22.70 -20.47
C GLU A 51 -21.64 -22.92 -18.96
N VAL A 52 -20.64 -22.45 -18.22
CA VAL A 52 -20.63 -22.47 -16.76
C VAL A 52 -20.66 -21.03 -16.23
N ILE A 53 -21.57 -20.75 -15.31
CA ILE A 53 -21.69 -19.45 -14.65
C ILE A 53 -21.19 -19.57 -13.21
N PHE A 54 -20.13 -18.83 -12.88
CA PHE A 54 -19.65 -18.66 -11.52
C PHE A 54 -20.28 -17.39 -10.92
N ARG A 55 -20.86 -17.48 -9.74
CA ARG A 55 -21.33 -16.31 -8.97
C ARG A 55 -20.24 -15.93 -8.00
N LEU A 56 -19.64 -14.76 -8.20
CA LEU A 56 -18.52 -14.27 -7.41
C LEU A 56 -18.65 -12.76 -7.24
N ASP A 57 -18.30 -12.25 -6.06
CA ASP A 57 -18.22 -10.80 -5.84
C ASP A 57 -19.53 -10.03 -6.14
N GLY A 58 -20.68 -10.72 -6.08
CA GLY A 58 -22.00 -10.17 -6.40
C GLY A 58 -22.35 -10.23 -7.89
N GLU A 59 -21.46 -10.76 -8.74
CA GLU A 59 -21.58 -10.76 -10.19
C GLU A 59 -21.60 -12.20 -10.77
N ASN A 60 -22.15 -12.33 -11.98
CA ASN A 60 -22.14 -13.58 -12.74
C ASN A 60 -20.97 -13.57 -13.74
N HIS A 61 -20.04 -14.50 -13.58
CA HIS A 61 -18.91 -14.71 -14.47
C HIS A 61 -19.14 -15.93 -15.36
N ARG A 62 -19.37 -15.68 -16.64
CA ARG A 62 -19.52 -16.70 -17.69
C ARG A 62 -18.18 -17.31 -18.09
N VAL A 63 -18.14 -18.63 -18.24
CA VAL A 63 -17.05 -19.40 -18.84
C VAL A 63 -17.63 -20.37 -19.87
N GLU A 64 -17.24 -20.21 -21.13
CA GLU A 64 -17.71 -21.01 -22.26
C GLU A 64 -16.64 -22.04 -22.64
N LEU A 65 -16.64 -23.19 -21.96
CA LEU A 65 -15.64 -24.24 -22.20
C LEU A 65 -15.86 -24.97 -23.54
N ALA A 66 -17.07 -24.93 -24.08
CA ALA A 66 -17.36 -25.44 -25.43
C ALA A 66 -16.50 -24.77 -26.52
N ALA A 67 -16.03 -23.53 -26.31
CA ALA A 67 -15.10 -22.85 -27.20
C ALA A 67 -13.72 -23.54 -27.30
N CYS A 68 -13.42 -24.47 -26.39
CA CYS A 68 -12.23 -25.30 -26.43
C CYS A 68 -12.38 -26.55 -27.32
N GLY A 69 -13.53 -26.70 -28.00
CA GLY A 69 -13.74 -27.72 -29.03
C GLY A 69 -13.43 -29.13 -28.53
N PRO A 70 -12.59 -29.91 -29.24
CA PRO A 70 -12.23 -31.28 -28.83
C PRO A 70 -11.58 -31.39 -27.45
N ALA A 71 -11.02 -30.29 -26.90
CA ALA A 71 -10.42 -30.27 -25.57
C ALA A 71 -11.40 -29.96 -24.43
N ASP A 72 -12.69 -29.71 -24.72
CA ASP A 72 -13.70 -29.32 -23.72
C ASP A 72 -13.76 -30.28 -22.53
N LEU A 73 -13.89 -31.58 -22.78
CA LEU A 73 -14.01 -32.57 -21.70
C LEU A 73 -12.76 -32.60 -20.81
N VAL A 74 -11.56 -32.59 -21.41
CA VAL A 74 -10.29 -32.52 -20.66
C VAL A 74 -10.24 -31.27 -19.78
N LEU A 75 -10.61 -30.11 -20.33
CA LEU A 75 -10.61 -28.87 -19.58
C LEU A 75 -11.69 -28.85 -18.49
N LYS A 76 -12.84 -29.49 -18.68
CA LYS A 76 -13.82 -29.66 -17.61
C LYS A 76 -13.23 -30.40 -16.41
N HIS A 77 -12.45 -31.47 -16.63
CA HIS A 77 -11.70 -32.12 -15.54
C HIS A 77 -10.69 -31.19 -14.87
N VAL A 78 -9.94 -30.41 -15.65
CA VAL A 78 -9.00 -29.41 -15.13
C VAL A 78 -9.71 -28.37 -14.27
N VAL A 79 -10.86 -27.85 -14.73
CA VAL A 79 -11.64 -26.85 -14.01
C VAL A 79 -12.21 -27.42 -12.71
N VAL A 80 -12.68 -28.67 -12.71
CA VAL A 80 -13.13 -29.34 -11.47
C VAL A 80 -11.98 -29.48 -10.47
N ASP A 81 -10.78 -29.88 -10.90
CA ASP A 81 -9.60 -29.90 -10.03
C ASP A 81 -9.22 -28.51 -9.51
N TRP A 82 -9.36 -27.47 -10.34
CA TRP A 82 -9.11 -26.10 -9.92
C TRP A 82 -10.12 -25.60 -8.90
N ILE A 83 -11.42 -25.87 -9.07
CA ILE A 83 -12.47 -25.47 -8.12
C ILE A 83 -12.20 -26.04 -6.72
N GLN A 84 -11.64 -27.24 -6.63
CA GLN A 84 -11.31 -27.87 -5.35
C GLN A 84 -10.07 -27.27 -4.66
N ARG A 85 -9.24 -26.51 -5.38
CA ARG A 85 -7.90 -26.10 -4.93
C ARG A 85 -7.66 -24.60 -4.91
N PHE A 86 -8.32 -23.86 -5.79
CA PHE A 86 -8.13 -22.44 -5.97
C PHE A 86 -9.37 -21.67 -5.52
N ASP A 87 -9.16 -20.40 -5.20
CA ASP A 87 -10.30 -19.49 -5.09
C ASP A 87 -11.01 -19.42 -6.46
N PRO A 88 -12.36 -19.32 -6.48
CA PRO A 88 -13.09 -19.37 -7.74
C PRO A 88 -12.73 -18.23 -8.71
N HIS A 89 -12.26 -17.09 -8.20
CA HIS A 89 -11.83 -15.97 -9.02
C HIS A 89 -10.55 -16.33 -9.80
N SER A 90 -9.60 -17.04 -9.19
CA SER A 90 -8.44 -17.63 -9.88
C SER A 90 -8.85 -18.66 -10.93
N VAL A 91 -9.88 -19.47 -10.66
CA VAL A 91 -10.44 -20.42 -11.66
C VAL A 91 -10.96 -19.66 -12.88
N HIS A 92 -11.79 -18.63 -12.66
CA HIS A 92 -12.34 -17.80 -13.72
C HIS A 92 -11.23 -17.11 -14.53
N ILE A 93 -10.23 -16.52 -13.87
CA ILE A 93 -9.07 -15.90 -14.52
C ILE A 93 -8.32 -16.91 -15.40
N ASN A 94 -8.05 -18.11 -14.88
CA ASN A 94 -7.32 -19.12 -15.65
C ASN A 94 -8.12 -19.57 -16.88
N CYS A 95 -9.42 -19.80 -16.75
CA CYS A 95 -10.28 -20.14 -17.88
C CYS A 95 -10.28 -19.04 -18.94
N LYS A 96 -10.47 -17.77 -18.53
CA LYS A 96 -10.44 -16.62 -19.43
C LYS A 96 -9.11 -16.50 -20.17
N ASN A 97 -7.99 -16.73 -19.48
CA ASN A 97 -6.66 -16.67 -20.09
C ASN A 97 -6.39 -17.84 -21.04
N ILE A 98 -6.94 -19.03 -20.80
CA ILE A 98 -6.89 -20.14 -21.77
C ILE A 98 -7.70 -19.81 -23.01
N LEU A 99 -8.93 -19.30 -22.86
CA LEU A 99 -9.75 -18.90 -24.00
C LEU A 99 -9.09 -17.78 -24.82
N SER A 100 -8.56 -16.75 -24.15
CA SER A 100 -7.76 -15.69 -24.78
C SER A 100 -6.51 -16.23 -25.48
N TYR A 101 -5.87 -17.25 -24.91
CA TYR A 101 -4.75 -17.93 -25.55
C TYR A 101 -5.16 -18.64 -26.84
N ILE A 102 -6.27 -19.39 -26.83
CA ILE A 102 -6.80 -20.08 -28.02
C ILE A 102 -7.07 -19.07 -29.14
N SER A 103 -7.67 -17.92 -28.83
CA SER A 103 -7.93 -16.87 -29.82
C SER A 103 -6.65 -16.30 -30.45
N ARG A 104 -5.51 -16.37 -29.76
CA ARG A 104 -4.22 -15.86 -30.26
C ARG A 104 -3.35 -16.90 -30.94
N ARG A 105 -3.30 -18.12 -30.40
CA ARG A 105 -2.34 -19.18 -30.81
C ARG A 105 -2.98 -20.39 -31.46
N GLU A 106 -4.29 -20.30 -31.67
CA GLU A 106 -5.17 -21.35 -32.18
C GLU A 106 -5.31 -22.53 -31.22
N ILE A 107 -6.41 -23.27 -31.39
CA ILE A 107 -6.76 -24.39 -30.51
C ILE A 107 -5.79 -25.58 -30.66
N GLY A 108 -5.17 -25.74 -31.84
CA GLY A 108 -4.20 -26.81 -32.10
C GLY A 108 -3.02 -26.78 -31.14
N SER A 109 -2.54 -25.59 -30.78
CA SER A 109 -1.48 -25.47 -29.80
C SER A 109 -1.90 -25.88 -28.39
N LEU A 110 -3.15 -25.65 -28.00
CA LEU A 110 -3.64 -26.09 -26.69
C LEU A 110 -3.72 -27.62 -26.66
N ILE A 111 -4.29 -28.20 -27.73
CA ILE A 111 -4.43 -29.66 -27.87
C ILE A 111 -3.06 -30.34 -27.87
N TYR A 112 -2.10 -29.81 -28.62
CA TYR A 112 -0.72 -30.31 -28.60
C TYR A 112 -0.13 -30.33 -27.18
N LEU A 113 -0.32 -29.26 -26.40
CA LEU A 113 0.16 -29.24 -25.00
C LEU A 113 -0.53 -30.29 -24.11
N ILE A 114 -1.77 -30.66 -24.42
CA ILE A 114 -2.53 -31.67 -23.67
C ILE A 114 -2.06 -33.08 -24.04
N THR A 115 -1.89 -33.36 -25.33
CA THR A 115 -1.62 -34.73 -25.84
C THR A 115 -0.14 -35.07 -25.94
N ALA A 116 0.76 -34.09 -26.08
CA ALA A 116 2.18 -34.36 -26.25
C ALA A 116 2.86 -34.91 -24.97
N SER A 117 4.01 -35.57 -25.16
CA SER A 117 4.88 -35.94 -24.05
C SER A 117 5.41 -34.69 -23.33
N PRO A 118 5.79 -34.77 -22.04
CA PRO A 118 6.31 -33.61 -21.31
C PRO A 118 7.53 -32.94 -21.97
N PHE A 119 8.36 -33.70 -22.69
CA PHE A 119 9.52 -33.17 -23.40
C PHE A 119 9.14 -32.46 -24.69
N ASP A 120 8.22 -33.03 -25.47
CA ASP A 120 7.73 -32.43 -26.70
C ASP A 120 6.90 -31.16 -26.41
N ALA A 121 6.07 -31.21 -25.38
CA ALA A 121 5.35 -30.03 -24.88
C ALA A 121 6.31 -28.92 -24.44
N ARG A 122 7.48 -29.26 -23.87
CA ARG A 122 8.51 -28.27 -23.52
C ARG A 122 9.18 -27.68 -24.77
N ALA A 123 9.43 -28.50 -25.78
CA ALA A 123 9.97 -28.03 -27.05
C ALA A 123 8.99 -27.03 -27.69
N HIS A 124 7.73 -27.44 -27.86
CA HIS A 124 6.65 -26.60 -28.36
C HIS A 124 6.43 -25.33 -27.54
N TRP A 125 6.56 -25.42 -26.21
CA TRP A 125 6.50 -24.25 -25.34
C TRP A 125 7.55 -23.21 -25.70
N ASN A 126 8.79 -23.64 -25.94
CA ASN A 126 9.90 -22.73 -26.20
C ASN A 126 9.92 -22.19 -27.62
N THR A 127 9.50 -22.98 -28.61
CA THR A 127 9.55 -22.60 -30.03
C THR A 127 8.27 -21.91 -30.50
N TYR A 128 7.12 -22.40 -30.04
CA TYR A 128 5.82 -21.87 -30.43
C TYR A 128 5.25 -20.99 -29.31
N VAL A 129 4.77 -21.57 -28.20
CA VAL A 129 3.94 -20.85 -27.20
C VAL A 129 4.53 -19.50 -26.79
N ARG A 130 5.84 -19.44 -26.53
CA ARG A 130 6.49 -18.23 -26.01
C ARG A 130 6.59 -17.04 -26.96
N SER A 131 6.45 -17.23 -28.27
CA SER A 131 6.70 -16.15 -29.24
C SER A 131 5.62 -15.06 -29.24
N ASP A 132 4.41 -15.34 -28.76
CA ASP A 132 3.29 -14.39 -28.78
C ASP A 132 2.28 -14.72 -27.68
N VAL A 133 2.69 -14.52 -26.41
CA VAL A 133 1.84 -14.73 -25.23
C VAL A 133 2.15 -13.71 -24.14
N THR A 134 1.15 -13.41 -23.33
CA THR A 134 1.33 -12.68 -22.07
C THR A 134 1.76 -13.63 -20.96
N ALA A 135 2.30 -13.10 -19.86
CA ALA A 135 2.59 -13.97 -18.71
C ALA A 135 1.32 -14.60 -18.13
N ALA A 136 0.17 -13.90 -18.17
CA ALA A 136 -1.10 -14.42 -17.71
C ALA A 136 -1.54 -15.68 -18.49
N HIS A 137 -1.37 -15.71 -19.82
CA HIS A 137 -1.57 -16.91 -20.62
C HIS A 137 -0.66 -18.04 -20.13
N THR A 138 0.63 -17.77 -19.93
CA THR A 138 1.57 -18.82 -19.48
C THR A 138 1.28 -19.33 -18.08
N TRP A 139 0.78 -18.50 -17.16
CA TRP A 139 0.40 -18.93 -15.82
C TRP A 139 -0.82 -19.85 -15.86
N ALA A 140 -1.83 -19.52 -16.66
CA ALA A 140 -3.02 -20.34 -16.84
C ALA A 140 -2.70 -21.69 -17.49
N LEU A 141 -1.90 -21.70 -18.56
CA LEU A 141 -1.45 -22.94 -19.21
C LEU A 141 -0.63 -23.82 -18.27
N ARG A 142 0.29 -23.24 -17.49
CA ARG A 142 1.05 -24.01 -16.48
C ARG A 142 0.15 -24.56 -15.38
N ALA A 143 -0.84 -23.79 -14.92
CA ALA A 143 -1.83 -24.27 -13.97
C ALA A 143 -2.60 -25.47 -14.52
N MET A 144 -2.92 -25.45 -15.82
CA MET A 144 -3.61 -26.54 -16.52
C MET A 144 -2.71 -27.78 -16.60
N LEU A 145 -1.47 -27.63 -17.06
CA LEU A 145 -0.51 -28.74 -17.13
C LEU A 145 -0.23 -29.36 -15.75
N HIS A 146 -0.17 -28.53 -14.70
CA HIS A 146 -0.07 -29.03 -13.33
C HIS A 146 -1.31 -29.84 -12.90
N SER A 147 -2.51 -29.47 -13.35
CA SER A 147 -3.72 -30.28 -13.15
C SER A 147 -3.66 -31.60 -13.93
N LEU A 148 -3.23 -31.59 -15.19
CA LEU A 148 -3.05 -32.82 -15.98
C LEU A 148 -2.09 -33.79 -15.27
N CYS A 149 -0.95 -33.29 -14.75
CA CYS A 149 -0.02 -34.09 -13.96
C CYS A 149 -0.65 -34.71 -12.70
N ARG A 150 -1.49 -33.95 -11.98
CA ARG A 150 -2.15 -34.43 -10.75
C ARG A 150 -3.22 -35.48 -11.05
N LEU A 151 -3.97 -35.26 -12.14
CA LEU A 151 -5.06 -36.13 -12.57
C LEU A 151 -4.57 -37.34 -13.38
N ASN A 152 -3.28 -37.41 -13.71
CA ASN A 152 -2.67 -38.44 -14.56
C ASN A 152 -3.35 -38.55 -15.93
N ILE A 153 -3.57 -37.40 -16.59
CA ILE A 153 -4.24 -37.33 -17.90
C ILE A 153 -3.20 -37.35 -19.02
N GLY A 154 -3.34 -38.30 -19.96
CA GLY A 154 -2.47 -38.43 -21.13
C GLY A 154 -1.05 -38.82 -20.73
N HIS A 155 -0.05 -38.14 -21.29
CA HIS A 155 1.35 -38.34 -20.92
C HIS A 155 1.77 -37.59 -19.65
N TRP A 156 0.86 -36.83 -19.03
CA TRP A 156 1.15 -36.02 -17.86
C TRP A 156 0.93 -36.81 -16.59
N SER A 157 2.02 -37.16 -15.91
CA SER A 157 2.01 -37.82 -14.61
C SER A 157 2.59 -36.94 -13.50
N SER A 158 2.42 -37.33 -12.24
CA SER A 158 2.94 -36.58 -11.08
C SER A 158 4.43 -36.21 -11.20
N PRO A 159 5.36 -37.11 -11.63
CA PRO A 159 6.77 -36.76 -11.84
C PRO A 159 7.03 -35.66 -12.88
N ALA A 160 6.18 -35.57 -13.91
CA ALA A 160 6.30 -34.57 -14.97
C ALA A 160 6.04 -33.13 -14.48
N ALA A 161 5.46 -32.95 -13.30
CA ALA A 161 5.24 -31.63 -12.72
C ALA A 161 6.55 -30.83 -12.54
N SER A 162 7.68 -31.51 -12.36
CA SER A 162 9.01 -30.89 -12.31
C SER A 162 9.39 -30.20 -13.63
N ILE A 163 9.02 -30.80 -14.77
CA ILE A 163 9.23 -30.27 -16.10
C ILE A 163 8.39 -28.99 -16.31
N VAL A 164 7.12 -29.03 -15.91
CA VAL A 164 6.20 -27.88 -15.98
C VAL A 164 6.72 -26.69 -15.15
N ARG A 165 7.38 -26.93 -14.00
CA ARG A 165 8.01 -25.86 -13.21
C ARG A 165 9.13 -25.14 -13.98
N GLY A 166 9.80 -25.84 -14.89
CA GLY A 166 10.85 -25.31 -15.75
C GLY A 166 10.34 -24.46 -16.93
N PHE A 167 9.03 -24.41 -17.17
CA PHE A 167 8.45 -23.64 -18.28
C PHE A 167 8.59 -22.15 -18.01
N LYS A 168 9.35 -21.47 -18.87
CA LYS A 168 9.65 -20.05 -18.75
C LYS A 168 8.44 -19.22 -19.13
N SER A 169 8.14 -18.19 -18.34
CA SER A 169 7.13 -17.17 -18.65
C SER A 169 7.81 -15.89 -19.15
N PRO A 170 7.11 -15.05 -19.93
CA PRO A 170 7.51 -13.66 -20.14
C PRO A 170 7.81 -12.98 -18.80
N LYS A 171 8.89 -12.19 -18.75
CA LYS A 171 9.28 -11.46 -17.54
C LYS A 171 8.27 -10.32 -17.32
N ILE A 172 7.73 -10.23 -16.11
CA ILE A 172 6.92 -9.09 -15.66
C ILE A 172 7.58 -8.52 -14.42
N ASP A 173 7.94 -7.25 -14.47
CA ASP A 173 8.26 -6.49 -13.27
C ASP A 173 6.97 -5.91 -12.68
N LYS A 174 6.46 -6.57 -11.64
CA LYS A 174 5.22 -6.19 -10.95
C LYS A 174 5.35 -4.87 -10.19
N TYR A 175 6.56 -4.41 -9.94
CA TYR A 175 6.85 -3.24 -9.11
C TYR A 175 7.56 -2.12 -9.89
N ARG A 176 7.58 -2.22 -11.23
CA ARG A 176 8.16 -1.21 -12.11
C ARG A 176 7.64 0.19 -11.78
N VAL A 177 6.32 0.34 -11.63
CA VAL A 177 5.67 1.63 -11.34
C VAL A 177 6.06 2.20 -9.97
N VAL A 178 6.31 1.33 -8.99
CA VAL A 178 6.78 1.73 -7.66
C VAL A 178 8.22 2.25 -7.76
N ARG A 179 9.09 1.52 -8.47
CA ARG A 179 10.49 1.94 -8.68
C ARG A 179 10.63 3.19 -9.54
N ALA A 180 9.70 3.41 -10.48
CA ALA A 180 9.63 4.60 -11.30
C ALA A 180 9.10 5.81 -10.51
N GLY A 181 8.32 5.58 -9.45
CA GLY A 181 7.68 6.63 -8.66
C GLY A 181 6.32 7.09 -9.20
N ASP A 182 5.91 6.61 -10.37
CA ASP A 182 4.71 7.06 -11.09
C ASP A 182 3.38 6.77 -10.36
N CYS A 183 3.37 5.82 -9.42
CA CYS A 183 2.14 5.40 -8.72
C CYS A 183 1.93 6.06 -7.35
N PHE A 184 2.75 7.04 -6.99
CA PHE A 184 2.63 7.72 -5.69
C PHE A 184 1.85 9.01 -5.82
N LEU A 185 0.85 9.17 -4.97
CA LEU A 185 0.04 10.37 -4.88
C LEU A 185 0.92 11.58 -4.48
N PRO A 186 0.93 12.68 -5.24
CA PRO A 186 1.60 13.92 -4.85
C PRO A 186 1.16 14.45 -3.47
N LEU A 187 2.03 15.15 -2.75
CA LEU A 187 1.76 15.59 -1.37
C LEU A 187 0.61 16.60 -1.27
N ASP A 188 0.48 17.48 -2.25
CA ASP A 188 -0.63 18.42 -2.38
C ASP A 188 -1.97 17.68 -2.58
N GLN A 189 -2.00 16.67 -3.44
CA GLN A 189 -3.19 15.82 -3.62
C GLN A 189 -3.49 14.97 -2.37
N GLN A 190 -2.47 14.50 -1.66
CA GLN A 190 -2.63 13.84 -0.35
C GLN A 190 -3.27 14.76 0.69
N ALA A 191 -2.89 16.04 0.68
CA ALA A 191 -3.49 17.06 1.54
C ALA A 191 -4.94 17.34 1.15
N MET A 192 -5.26 17.41 -0.15
CA MET A 192 -6.65 17.54 -0.63
C MET A 192 -7.55 16.41 -0.12
N ILE A 193 -7.08 15.16 -0.18
CA ILE A 193 -7.83 14.00 0.37
C ILE A 193 -8.08 14.16 1.87
N VAL A 194 -7.06 14.55 2.64
CA VAL A 194 -7.19 14.72 4.10
C VAL A 194 -8.17 15.85 4.43
N ASN A 195 -8.01 17.01 3.79
CA ASN A 195 -8.91 18.15 3.97
C ASN A 195 -10.35 17.78 3.63
N TYR A 196 -10.58 17.06 2.54
CA TYR A 196 -11.92 16.59 2.18
C TYR A 196 -12.53 15.68 3.25
N ILE A 197 -11.76 14.75 3.83
CA ILE A 197 -12.26 13.88 4.91
C ILE A 197 -12.63 14.72 6.15
N ASP A 198 -11.81 15.70 6.50
CA ASP A 198 -12.04 16.59 7.64
C ASP A 198 -13.25 17.51 7.41
N ASP A 199 -13.40 18.07 6.21
CA ASP A 199 -14.55 18.87 5.80
C ASP A 199 -15.85 18.06 5.83
N MET A 200 -15.81 16.79 5.41
CA MET A 200 -16.95 15.88 5.51
C MET A 200 -17.31 15.59 6.98
N CYS A 201 -16.33 15.48 7.87
CA CYS A 201 -16.61 15.35 9.31
C CYS A 201 -17.25 16.63 9.88
N ALA A 202 -16.76 17.80 9.48
CA ALA A 202 -17.33 19.09 9.90
C ALA A 202 -18.77 19.29 9.38
N ALA A 203 -19.02 18.96 8.11
CA ALA A 203 -20.34 18.99 7.51
C ALA A 203 -21.31 18.03 8.21
N LEU A 204 -20.85 16.82 8.57
CA LEU A 204 -21.64 15.84 9.31
C LEU A 204 -22.03 16.37 10.69
N ALA A 205 -21.08 17.01 11.39
CA ALA A 205 -21.33 17.58 12.72
C ALA A 205 -22.32 18.76 12.67
N ALA A 206 -22.30 19.56 11.59
CA ALA A 206 -23.21 20.68 11.41
C ALA A 206 -24.63 20.22 11.04
N ASN A 207 -24.77 19.31 10.06
CA ASN A 207 -26.05 18.76 9.66
C ASN A 207 -25.88 17.38 8.98
N PRO A 208 -26.22 16.27 9.67
CA PRO A 208 -26.07 14.93 9.11
C PRO A 208 -26.79 14.72 7.77
N GLY A 209 -27.96 15.34 7.58
CA GLY A 209 -28.76 15.18 6.36
C GLY A 209 -28.18 15.84 5.11
N PHE A 210 -27.15 16.69 5.25
CA PHE A 210 -26.52 17.39 4.13
C PHE A 210 -25.64 16.47 3.28
N ILE A 211 -24.98 15.50 3.91
CA ILE A 211 -24.10 14.55 3.22
C ILE A 211 -24.94 13.49 2.53
N LYS A 212 -24.77 13.32 1.22
CA LYS A 212 -25.49 12.27 0.49
C LYS A 212 -24.93 10.89 0.83
N ASN A 213 -25.79 9.89 0.68
CA ASN A 213 -25.45 8.49 0.94
C ASN A 213 -24.23 8.00 0.14
N ALA A 214 -24.17 8.34 -1.15
CA ALA A 214 -23.05 7.96 -2.02
C ALA A 214 -21.74 8.62 -1.58
N GLU A 215 -21.77 9.90 -1.21
CA GLU A 215 -20.61 10.67 -0.73
C GLU A 215 -20.09 10.08 0.60
N LEU A 216 -20.99 9.76 1.54
CA LEU A 216 -20.63 9.11 2.81
C LEU A 216 -19.98 7.73 2.61
N CYS A 217 -20.57 6.89 1.75
CA CYS A 217 -19.98 5.60 1.39
C CYS A 217 -18.60 5.79 0.75
N GLY A 218 -18.48 6.70 -0.23
CA GLY A 218 -17.25 6.97 -0.96
C GLY A 218 -16.12 7.44 -0.04
N VAL A 219 -16.36 8.40 0.86
CA VAL A 219 -15.33 8.90 1.78
C VAL A 219 -14.89 7.82 2.77
N CYS A 220 -15.81 6.99 3.29
CA CYS A 220 -15.45 5.87 4.18
C CYS A 220 -14.62 4.80 3.45
N MET A 221 -14.94 4.47 2.18
CA MET A 221 -14.11 3.59 1.35
C MET A 221 -12.73 4.19 1.10
N LEU A 222 -12.67 5.48 0.80
CA LEU A 222 -11.42 6.21 0.59
C LEU A 222 -10.54 6.17 1.84
N VAL A 223 -11.09 6.38 3.04
CA VAL A 223 -10.35 6.24 4.31
C VAL A 223 -9.75 4.83 4.43
N MET A 224 -10.54 3.77 4.16
CA MET A 224 -10.07 2.39 4.26
C MET A 224 -8.94 2.07 3.27
N SER A 225 -8.98 2.67 2.08
CA SER A 225 -7.93 2.50 1.07
C SER A 225 -6.70 3.37 1.36
N TYR A 226 -6.88 4.68 1.53
CA TYR A 226 -5.81 5.67 1.67
C TYR A 226 -5.03 5.56 2.99
N GLN A 227 -5.69 5.32 4.12
CA GLN A 227 -5.03 5.26 5.42
C GLN A 227 -4.47 3.87 5.73
N TYR A 228 -5.19 2.81 5.35
CA TYR A 228 -4.88 1.43 5.74
C TYR A 228 -4.50 0.51 4.59
N ALA A 229 -4.43 1.04 3.36
CA ALA A 229 -4.02 0.33 2.16
C ALA A 229 -4.88 -0.92 1.85
N PHE A 230 -6.11 -1.00 2.34
CA PHE A 230 -6.95 -2.17 2.09
C PHE A 230 -7.34 -2.27 0.62
N ARG A 231 -7.33 -3.50 0.09
CA ARG A 231 -7.72 -3.75 -1.30
C ARG A 231 -9.24 -3.63 -1.45
N PRO A 232 -9.76 -3.30 -2.65
CA PRO A 232 -11.19 -3.21 -2.90
C PRO A 232 -11.97 -4.47 -2.48
N GLY A 233 -11.44 -5.65 -2.80
CA GLY A 233 -12.04 -6.92 -2.37
C GLY A 233 -12.11 -7.13 -0.85
N GLN A 234 -11.21 -6.50 -0.09
CA GLN A 234 -11.24 -6.51 1.37
C GLN A 234 -12.26 -5.50 1.92
N ILE A 235 -12.26 -4.28 1.38
CA ILE A 235 -13.19 -3.20 1.76
C ILE A 235 -14.64 -3.64 1.51
N ALA A 236 -14.92 -4.21 0.34
CA ALA A 236 -16.27 -4.68 -0.01
C ALA A 236 -16.78 -5.83 0.88
N ARG A 237 -15.88 -6.57 1.54
CA ARG A 237 -16.21 -7.71 2.43
C ARG A 237 -16.33 -7.33 3.90
N ILE A 238 -16.20 -6.06 4.25
CA ILE A 238 -16.38 -5.60 5.63
C ILE A 238 -17.87 -5.74 5.98
N GLU A 239 -18.18 -6.47 7.04
CA GLU A 239 -19.56 -6.63 7.52
C GLU A 239 -19.93 -5.50 8.50
N LEU A 240 -21.23 -5.26 8.69
CA LEU A 240 -21.72 -4.35 9.73
C LEU A 240 -21.21 -4.75 11.11
N ALA A 241 -21.21 -6.05 11.41
CA ALA A 241 -20.70 -6.62 12.66
C ALA A 241 -19.18 -6.43 12.86
N ASP A 242 -18.45 -6.04 11.80
CA ASP A 242 -17.02 -5.80 11.86
C ASP A 242 -16.66 -4.38 12.31
N VAL A 243 -17.65 -3.49 12.35
CA VAL A 243 -17.50 -2.12 12.85
C VAL A 243 -17.93 -2.08 14.31
N ARG A 244 -16.99 -1.78 15.20
CA ARG A 244 -17.25 -1.62 16.63
C ARG A 244 -17.18 -0.15 16.99
N LEU A 245 -18.31 0.36 17.45
CA LEU A 245 -18.50 1.72 17.93
C LEU A 245 -18.41 1.73 19.46
N PHE A 246 -17.56 2.59 20.02
CA PHE A 246 -17.39 2.73 21.47
C PHE A 246 -18.00 4.06 21.94
N SER A 247 -18.54 4.10 23.16
CA SER A 247 -19.10 5.31 23.77
C SER A 247 -18.08 6.47 23.90
N THR A 248 -16.79 6.17 23.87
CA THR A 248 -15.69 7.15 23.85
C THR A 248 -15.52 7.88 22.51
N GLY A 249 -16.27 7.47 21.48
CA GLY A 249 -16.11 7.91 20.09
C GLY A 249 -15.03 7.16 19.31
N ALA A 250 -14.43 6.11 19.89
CA ALA A 250 -13.51 5.26 19.14
C ALA A 250 -14.28 4.35 18.17
N VAL A 251 -13.72 4.13 16.98
CA VAL A 251 -14.26 3.21 15.97
C VAL A 251 -13.19 2.22 15.55
N HIS A 252 -13.47 0.92 15.68
CA HIS A 252 -12.59 -0.15 15.23
C HIS A 252 -13.25 -0.91 14.08
N VAL A 253 -12.49 -1.21 13.02
CA VAL A 253 -12.98 -1.98 11.88
C VAL A 253 -12.11 -3.24 11.71
N ALA A 254 -12.75 -4.40 11.71
CA ALA A 254 -12.09 -5.68 11.49
C ALA A 254 -12.15 -6.10 10.02
N VAL A 255 -10.99 -6.35 9.40
CA VAL A 255 -10.90 -6.64 7.97
C VAL A 255 -10.24 -7.99 7.74
N SER A 256 -10.82 -8.81 6.87
CA SER A 256 -10.25 -10.09 6.47
C SER A 256 -9.16 -9.89 5.40
N LEU A 257 -8.01 -10.52 5.60
CA LEU A 257 -6.91 -10.48 4.63
C LEU A 257 -7.16 -11.48 3.49
N ILE A 258 -7.09 -11.00 2.25
CA ILE A 258 -7.18 -11.83 1.04
C ILE A 258 -5.79 -12.14 0.47
N LYS A 259 -5.72 -13.05 -0.52
CA LYS A 259 -4.50 -13.44 -1.24
C LYS A 259 -3.38 -13.95 -0.32
N GLN A 260 -3.76 -14.67 0.74
CA GLN A 260 -2.81 -15.34 1.63
C GLN A 260 -2.31 -16.63 0.98
N LYS A 261 -1.07 -17.05 1.29
CA LYS A 261 -0.52 -18.31 0.76
C LYS A 261 -1.31 -19.53 1.23
N ASP A 262 -1.89 -19.45 2.42
CA ASP A 262 -2.73 -20.46 3.03
C ASP A 262 -4.14 -19.89 3.19
N ASN A 263 -5.00 -20.14 2.20
CA ASN A 263 -6.41 -19.69 2.22
C ASN A 263 -7.23 -20.35 3.34
N SER A 264 -6.72 -21.40 4.00
CA SER A 264 -7.41 -22.01 5.14
C SER A 264 -7.37 -21.12 6.39
N LYS A 265 -6.35 -20.26 6.51
CA LYS A 265 -6.22 -19.31 7.60
C LYS A 265 -6.86 -17.98 7.20
N ARG A 266 -8.13 -17.79 7.57
CA ARG A 266 -8.80 -16.48 7.49
C ARG A 266 -8.20 -15.53 8.53
N ILE A 267 -7.10 -14.88 8.17
CA ILE A 267 -6.47 -13.88 9.04
C ILE A 267 -7.31 -12.62 9.03
N ARG A 268 -7.71 -12.17 10.23
CA ARG A 268 -8.44 -10.91 10.42
C ARG A 268 -7.54 -9.91 11.12
N VAL A 269 -7.54 -8.67 10.64
CA VAL A 269 -6.81 -7.55 11.24
C VAL A 269 -7.78 -6.50 11.71
N SER A 270 -7.60 -6.01 12.93
CA SER A 270 -8.36 -4.87 13.45
C SER A 270 -7.59 -3.58 13.20
N ARG A 271 -8.29 -2.53 12.78
CA ARG A 271 -7.76 -1.17 12.63
C ARG A 271 -8.63 -0.20 13.41
N ARG A 272 -7.98 0.63 14.22
CA ARG A 272 -8.61 1.77 14.88
C ARG A 272 -8.64 2.93 13.90
N ILE A 273 -9.85 3.40 13.57
CA ILE A 273 -10.07 4.61 12.79
C ILE A 273 -9.58 5.81 13.62
N LYS A 274 -8.97 6.78 12.95
CA LYS A 274 -8.62 8.07 13.57
C LYS A 274 -9.86 8.67 14.26
N ARG A 275 -9.67 9.25 15.44
CA ARG A 275 -10.81 9.65 16.29
C ARG A 275 -11.65 10.72 15.60
N GLU A 276 -10.98 11.66 14.94
CA GLU A 276 -11.53 12.73 14.12
C GLU A 276 -12.40 12.22 12.96
N TRP A 277 -12.10 11.04 12.40
CA TRP A 277 -12.83 10.45 11.27
C TRP A 277 -13.87 9.40 11.68
N GLY A 278 -13.91 9.04 12.96
CA GLY A 278 -14.87 8.10 13.54
C GLY A 278 -16.34 8.44 13.26
N PRO A 279 -16.77 9.71 13.33
CA PRO A 279 -18.16 10.10 13.06
C PRO A 279 -18.69 9.66 11.69
N LEU A 280 -17.87 9.63 10.65
CA LEU A 280 -18.28 9.16 9.31
C LEU A 280 -18.70 7.69 9.33
N PHE A 281 -17.98 6.85 10.06
CA PHE A 281 -18.28 5.42 10.17
C PHE A 281 -19.48 5.17 11.08
N ASP A 282 -19.63 5.93 12.16
CA ASP A 282 -20.81 5.90 13.03
C ASP A 282 -22.08 6.23 12.25
N GLU A 283 -22.06 7.31 11.46
CA GLU A 283 -23.19 7.69 10.60
C GLU A 283 -23.45 6.64 9.51
N LEU A 284 -22.40 6.09 8.88
CA LEU A 284 -22.55 5.04 7.88
C LEU A 284 -23.28 3.83 8.46
N VAL A 285 -22.87 3.36 9.65
CA VAL A 285 -23.54 2.24 10.33
C VAL A 285 -25.00 2.58 10.62
N LYS A 286 -25.29 3.76 11.18
CA LYS A 286 -26.66 4.21 11.47
C LYS A 286 -27.54 4.20 10.21
N ARG A 287 -27.05 4.75 9.09
CA ARG A 287 -27.81 4.76 7.82
C ARG A 287 -28.01 3.38 7.22
N ARG A 288 -27.08 2.45 7.48
CA ARG A 288 -27.20 1.05 7.06
C ARG A 288 -28.20 0.27 7.90
N GLU A 289 -28.17 0.44 9.22
CA GLU A 289 -29.14 -0.17 10.14
C GLU A 289 -30.56 0.35 9.90
N ASN A 290 -30.71 1.64 9.58
CA ASN A 290 -31.98 2.26 9.25
C ASN A 290 -32.45 2.00 7.80
N CYS A 291 -31.73 1.21 7.01
CA CYS A 291 -32.04 0.91 5.60
C CYS A 291 -32.13 2.14 4.67
N THR A 292 -31.56 3.28 5.07
CA THR A 292 -31.44 4.50 4.26
C THR A 292 -30.43 4.31 3.14
N ILE A 293 -29.34 3.58 3.42
CA ILE A 293 -28.39 3.10 2.42
C ILE A 293 -28.68 1.63 2.17
N ARG A 294 -29.09 1.31 0.94
CA ARG A 294 -29.39 -0.06 0.52
C ARG A 294 -28.22 -0.65 -0.26
N PRO A 295 -27.92 -1.95 -0.08
CA PRO A 295 -26.97 -2.64 -0.94
C PRO A 295 -27.41 -2.63 -2.40
N GLU A 296 -26.44 -2.63 -3.31
CA GLU A 296 -26.63 -2.91 -4.73
C GLU A 296 -27.21 -4.32 -4.93
N GLU A 297 -27.83 -4.54 -6.09
CA GLU A 297 -28.35 -5.85 -6.45
C GLU A 297 -27.22 -6.91 -6.45
N GLY A 298 -27.50 -8.10 -5.91
CA GLY A 298 -26.50 -9.17 -5.79
C GLY A 298 -25.52 -9.00 -4.62
N VAL A 299 -25.54 -7.87 -3.91
CA VAL A 299 -24.68 -7.63 -2.74
C VAL A 299 -25.40 -8.02 -1.44
N PRO A 300 -24.80 -8.88 -0.59
CA PRO A 300 -25.44 -9.28 0.66
C PRO A 300 -25.69 -8.10 1.63
N PRO A 301 -26.84 -8.07 2.33
CA PRO A 301 -27.22 -6.95 3.19
C PRO A 301 -26.33 -6.75 4.42
N ARG A 302 -25.62 -7.81 4.86
CA ARG A 302 -24.67 -7.74 5.97
C ARG A 302 -23.41 -6.90 5.68
N LEU A 303 -23.08 -6.66 4.41
CA LEU A 303 -21.84 -5.96 4.03
C LEU A 303 -21.99 -4.46 4.23
N LEU A 304 -21.09 -3.84 5.00
CA LEU A 304 -21.13 -2.44 5.46
C LEU A 304 -21.32 -1.43 4.33
N PHE A 305 -20.62 -1.61 3.21
CA PHE A 305 -20.67 -0.66 2.10
C PHE A 305 -21.74 -0.97 1.07
N GLY A 306 -22.17 -2.24 0.97
CA GLY A 306 -23.28 -2.61 0.09
C GLY A 306 -22.95 -2.47 -1.39
N VAL A 307 -21.69 -2.56 -1.78
CA VAL A 307 -21.23 -2.52 -3.17
C VAL A 307 -20.30 -3.70 -3.47
N THR A 308 -20.10 -4.00 -4.75
CA THR A 308 -19.11 -5.00 -5.19
C THR A 308 -17.66 -4.48 -5.04
N PRO A 309 -16.64 -5.34 -5.09
CA PRO A 309 -15.24 -4.90 -5.16
C PRO A 309 -14.94 -3.97 -6.34
N HIS A 310 -15.62 -4.18 -7.47
CA HIS A 310 -15.54 -3.27 -8.61
C HIS A 310 -16.17 -1.91 -8.28
N GLY A 311 -17.34 -1.91 -7.63
CA GLY A 311 -18.01 -0.72 -7.11
C GLY A 311 -17.13 0.11 -6.16
N VAL A 312 -16.38 -0.55 -5.25
CA VAL A 312 -15.40 0.14 -4.39
C VAL A 312 -14.31 0.82 -5.22
N SER A 313 -13.78 0.11 -6.23
CA SER A 313 -12.71 0.65 -7.07
C SER A 313 -13.19 1.88 -7.86
N ARG A 314 -14.38 1.79 -8.45
CA ARG A 314 -15.04 2.87 -9.17
C ARG A 314 -15.26 4.08 -8.26
N ALA A 315 -15.87 3.88 -7.10
CA ALA A 315 -16.17 4.97 -6.17
C ALA A 315 -14.92 5.72 -5.70
N ILE A 316 -13.82 5.02 -5.44
CA ILE A 316 -12.54 5.64 -5.07
C ILE A 316 -11.94 6.43 -6.25
N MET A 317 -11.96 5.86 -7.46
CA MET A 317 -11.40 6.51 -8.65
C MET A 317 -12.19 7.75 -9.05
N GLU A 318 -13.51 7.70 -9.01
CA GLU A 318 -14.40 8.85 -9.26
C GLU A 318 -14.15 9.94 -8.22
N LEU A 319 -14.17 9.59 -6.92
CA LEU A 319 -13.96 10.56 -5.86
C LEU A 319 -12.57 11.21 -5.92
N THR A 320 -11.52 10.44 -6.21
CA THR A 320 -10.17 11.02 -6.32
C THR A 320 -10.01 11.90 -7.56
N ALA A 321 -10.67 11.55 -8.68
CA ALA A 321 -10.71 12.39 -9.87
C ALA A 321 -11.40 13.73 -9.58
N ASP A 322 -12.53 13.71 -8.88
CA ASP A 322 -13.27 14.91 -8.51
C ASP A 322 -12.45 15.83 -7.57
N LEU A 323 -11.68 15.25 -6.65
CA LEU A 323 -10.89 16.00 -5.67
C LEU A 323 -9.57 16.53 -6.19
N THR A 324 -8.89 15.76 -7.04
CA THR A 324 -7.49 16.02 -7.42
C THR A 324 -7.29 16.35 -8.89
N GLY A 325 -8.33 16.19 -9.72
CA GLY A 325 -8.25 16.27 -11.17
C GLY A 325 -7.74 14.98 -11.85
N GLU A 326 -7.32 13.97 -11.08
CA GLU A 326 -6.76 12.71 -11.57
C GLU A 326 -7.40 11.50 -10.88
N ALA A 327 -7.72 10.46 -11.66
CA ALA A 327 -8.32 9.24 -11.13
C ALA A 327 -7.24 8.32 -10.54
N TRP A 328 -7.22 8.18 -9.23
CA TRP A 328 -6.25 7.34 -8.53
C TRP A 328 -6.83 5.98 -8.16
N THR A 329 -6.13 4.92 -8.54
CA THR A 329 -6.63 3.58 -8.27
C THR A 329 -6.39 3.20 -6.80
N PRO A 330 -7.19 2.28 -6.23
CA PRO A 330 -6.90 1.71 -4.91
C PRO A 330 -5.53 1.05 -4.80
N THR A 331 -4.91 0.66 -5.93
CA THR A 331 -3.55 0.12 -5.95
C THR A 331 -2.52 1.23 -5.75
N ASP A 332 -2.72 2.40 -6.37
CA ASP A 332 -1.86 3.58 -6.22
C ASP A 332 -1.95 4.14 -4.79
N LEU A 333 -3.17 4.24 -4.24
CA LEU A 333 -3.36 4.63 -2.84
C LEU A 333 -2.67 3.66 -1.86
N ARG A 334 -2.71 2.36 -2.17
CA ARG A 334 -2.00 1.33 -1.40
C ARG A 334 -0.48 1.49 -1.49
N HIS A 335 0.07 1.78 -2.68
CA HIS A 335 1.49 2.05 -2.86
C HIS A 335 1.92 3.33 -2.14
N THR A 336 1.12 4.39 -2.24
CA THR A 336 1.31 5.66 -1.55
C THR A 336 1.33 5.47 -0.04
N ALA A 337 0.36 4.75 0.53
CA ALA A 337 0.33 4.47 1.96
C ALA A 337 1.55 3.66 2.44
N ALA A 338 1.99 2.69 1.64
CA ALA A 338 3.18 1.91 1.93
C ALA A 338 4.46 2.76 1.91
N GLN A 339 4.60 3.63 0.89
CA GLN A 339 5.74 4.53 0.76
C GLN A 339 5.78 5.53 1.92
N ARG A 340 4.64 6.14 2.27
CA ARG A 340 4.53 7.06 3.43
C ARG A 340 4.99 6.42 4.73
N LEU A 341 4.69 5.14 4.96
CA LEU A 341 5.16 4.42 6.15
C LEU A 341 6.66 4.12 6.09
N ALA A 342 7.19 3.76 4.91
CA ALA A 342 8.62 3.54 4.70
C ALA A 342 9.41 4.84 4.96
N ASP A 343 8.95 5.95 4.41
CA ASP A 343 9.53 7.28 4.61
C ASP A 343 9.48 7.70 6.09
N GLY A 344 8.38 7.37 6.77
CA GLY A 344 8.19 7.53 8.22
C GLY A 344 9.03 6.58 9.09
N GLY A 345 9.76 5.64 8.49
CA GLY A 345 10.74 4.80 9.19
C GLY A 345 10.17 3.57 9.88
N ILE A 346 9.03 3.06 9.42
CA ILE A 346 8.55 1.74 9.84
C ILE A 346 9.61 0.66 9.56
N SER A 347 9.60 -0.44 10.30
CA SER A 347 10.46 -1.60 9.99
C SER A 347 9.94 -2.38 8.78
N HIS A 348 10.81 -3.16 8.12
CA HIS A 348 10.42 -4.07 7.03
C HIS A 348 9.31 -5.03 7.44
N VAL A 349 9.39 -5.58 8.65
CA VAL A 349 8.37 -6.45 9.25
C VAL A 349 7.07 -5.68 9.42
N GLY A 350 7.12 -4.47 10.00
CA GLY A 350 5.94 -3.64 10.18
C GLY A 350 5.25 -3.25 8.87
N LEU A 351 6.02 -2.94 7.82
CA LEU A 351 5.45 -2.65 6.49
C LEU A 351 4.83 -3.89 5.85
N THR A 352 5.46 -5.04 6.03
CA THR A 352 4.96 -6.34 5.54
C THR A 352 3.64 -6.72 6.21
N ASP A 353 3.56 -6.53 7.53
CA ASP A 353 2.36 -6.74 8.34
C ASP A 353 1.25 -5.75 7.95
N PHE A 354 1.60 -4.48 7.74
CA PHE A 354 0.67 -3.46 7.25
C PHE A 354 0.06 -3.85 5.90
N LEU A 355 0.88 -4.34 4.97
CA LEU A 355 0.43 -4.82 3.66
C LEU A 355 -0.28 -6.18 3.72
N GLY A 356 -0.22 -6.90 4.84
CA GLY A 356 -0.76 -8.26 4.95
C GLY A 356 -0.06 -9.22 3.99
N HIS A 357 1.24 -9.05 3.79
CA HIS A 357 2.09 -9.93 3.00
C HIS A 357 2.80 -10.93 3.91
N THR A 358 3.19 -12.08 3.36
CA THR A 358 3.95 -13.11 4.10
C THR A 358 5.45 -13.06 3.85
N SER A 359 5.92 -12.14 2.99
CA SER A 359 7.33 -12.01 2.63
C SER A 359 7.75 -10.55 2.76
N ASP A 360 8.79 -10.36 3.57
CA ASP A 360 9.53 -9.11 3.79
C ASP A 360 10.18 -8.54 2.53
N ARG A 361 10.57 -9.39 1.57
CA ARG A 361 11.19 -8.99 0.31
C ARG A 361 10.38 -7.96 -0.49
N ILE A 362 9.06 -7.92 -0.31
CA ILE A 362 8.21 -6.95 -0.98
C ILE A 362 8.37 -5.56 -0.37
N ALA A 363 8.66 -5.47 0.93
CA ALA A 363 8.92 -4.20 1.62
C ALA A 363 10.15 -3.49 1.03
N ASN A 364 11.19 -4.23 0.62
CA ASN A 364 12.42 -3.67 0.02
C ASN A 364 12.12 -2.73 -1.15
N VAL A 365 11.08 -3.00 -1.95
CA VAL A 365 10.71 -2.15 -3.09
C VAL A 365 10.45 -0.70 -2.65
N TYR A 366 9.84 -0.49 -1.49
CA TYR A 366 9.52 0.84 -0.96
C TYR A 366 10.71 1.48 -0.24
N PHE A 367 11.55 0.68 0.43
CA PHE A 367 12.78 1.18 1.07
C PHE A 367 13.82 1.59 0.04
N ASP A 368 14.01 0.81 -1.04
CA ASP A 368 14.90 1.14 -2.16
C ASP A 368 14.53 2.48 -2.80
N THR A 369 13.24 2.82 -2.77
CA THR A 369 12.69 4.02 -3.41
C THR A 369 12.62 5.22 -2.44
N SER A 370 12.78 5.01 -1.12
CA SER A 370 12.62 6.04 -0.10
C SER A 370 13.82 6.99 0.00
N PRO A 371 13.69 8.29 -0.36
CA PRO A 371 14.76 9.26 -0.18
C PRO A 371 15.05 9.53 1.30
N ALA A 372 14.03 9.47 2.16
CA ALA A 372 14.17 9.66 3.60
C ALA A 372 14.98 8.53 4.27
N GLN A 373 14.85 7.29 3.76
CA GLN A 373 15.70 6.19 4.22
C GLN A 373 17.11 6.31 3.64
N ALA A 374 17.26 6.70 2.37
CA ALA A 374 18.57 7.00 1.79
C ALA A 374 19.28 8.11 2.59
N GLN A 375 18.56 9.15 3.01
CA GLN A 375 19.06 10.20 3.87
C GLN A 375 19.46 9.66 5.25
N ARG A 376 18.61 8.85 5.92
CA ARG A 376 18.95 8.23 7.21
C ARG A 376 20.13 7.27 7.12
N ILE A 377 20.26 6.54 6.02
CA ILE A 377 21.39 5.65 5.73
C ILE A 377 22.64 6.48 5.42
N ASN A 378 22.54 7.55 4.64
CA ASN A 378 23.67 8.45 4.36
C ASN A 378 24.14 9.17 5.63
N GLU A 379 23.21 9.57 6.51
CA GLU A 379 23.48 10.12 7.84
C GLU A 379 24.13 9.06 8.76
N ALA A 380 23.72 7.80 8.67
CA ALA A 380 24.28 6.70 9.46
C ALA A 380 25.62 6.15 8.92
N LEU A 381 25.86 6.25 7.60
CA LEU A 381 27.03 5.69 6.93
C LEU A 381 28.15 6.71 6.69
N ALA A 382 27.88 8.01 6.70
CA ALA A 382 28.87 9.07 6.42
C ALA A 382 29.65 8.86 5.08
N ILE A 383 29.01 8.27 4.06
CA ILE A 383 29.66 7.98 2.75
C ILE A 383 29.35 9.10 1.73
N SER A 384 30.21 10.14 1.75
CA SER A 384 30.80 10.87 0.60
C SER A 384 29.90 11.66 -0.42
N PRO A 385 30.46 12.48 -1.33
CA PRO A 385 30.75 13.90 -1.15
C PRO A 385 30.03 14.79 -2.20
N ILE A 386 28.90 14.31 -2.74
CA ILE A 386 28.13 15.01 -3.80
C ILE A 386 27.07 15.96 -3.20
N TYR A 387 26.66 15.72 -1.96
CA TYR A 387 25.75 16.60 -1.20
C TYR A 387 26.41 17.87 -0.65
N SER A 388 27.71 18.07 -0.86
CA SER A 388 28.49 19.22 -0.40
C SER A 388 27.94 20.57 -0.89
N ASN A 389 27.20 20.60 -2.01
CA ASN A 389 26.66 21.84 -2.57
C ASN A 389 25.23 22.18 -2.10
N LEU A 390 24.37 21.19 -1.82
CA LEU A 390 23.06 21.42 -1.16
C LEU A 390 23.22 21.60 0.35
N ALA A 391 24.28 21.01 0.92
CA ALA A 391 24.69 21.22 2.29
C ALA A 391 25.13 22.66 2.56
N LYS A 392 25.43 23.53 1.58
CA LYS A 392 25.77 24.94 1.88
C LYS A 392 24.59 25.76 2.41
N ILE A 393 23.36 25.44 2.00
CA ILE A 393 22.15 26.12 2.49
C ILE A 393 21.67 25.48 3.82
N ALA A 394 21.97 24.19 4.03
CA ALA A 394 21.65 23.48 5.27
C ALA A 394 22.77 23.53 6.34
N LYS A 395 24.01 23.92 5.99
CA LYS A 395 25.18 23.90 6.87
C LYS A 395 25.22 25.09 7.81
N THR A 396 24.93 26.28 7.35
CA THR A 396 25.21 27.44 8.21
C THR A 396 24.21 27.52 9.35
N LYS A 397 22.95 27.10 9.15
CA LYS A 397 21.84 27.32 10.09
C LYS A 397 21.77 28.77 10.62
N THR A 398 22.48 29.70 10.00
CA THR A 398 22.62 31.07 10.49
C THR A 398 21.91 32.00 9.56
N ILE A 399 21.32 33.03 10.16
CA ILE A 399 20.73 34.15 9.46
C ILE A 399 21.67 35.33 9.57
N ASP A 400 21.64 36.23 8.59
CA ASP A 400 22.31 37.52 8.69
C ASP A 400 21.39 38.56 9.38
N LYS A 401 21.96 39.74 9.66
CA LYS A 401 21.25 40.82 10.35
C LYS A 401 20.06 41.37 9.55
N ALA A 402 20.16 41.37 8.21
CA ALA A 402 19.10 41.87 7.35
C ALA A 402 17.90 40.92 7.36
N MET A 403 18.15 39.62 7.30
CA MET A 403 17.15 38.57 7.39
C MET A 403 16.47 38.55 8.75
N LEU A 404 17.22 38.71 9.86
CA LEU A 404 16.66 38.77 11.21
C LEU A 404 15.67 39.95 11.37
N LEU A 405 16.04 41.14 10.90
CA LEU A 405 15.19 42.34 10.96
C LEU A 405 13.96 42.24 10.06
N GLY A 406 14.02 41.42 9.00
CA GLY A 406 12.90 41.13 8.11
C GLY A 406 11.90 40.11 8.66
N LEU A 407 12.22 39.41 9.76
CA LEU A 407 11.29 38.46 10.38
C LEU A 407 10.22 39.19 11.20
N PRO A 408 8.97 38.67 11.23
CA PRO A 408 7.94 39.15 12.14
C PRO A 408 8.46 39.20 13.60
N PRO A 409 8.04 40.17 14.44
CA PRO A 409 8.51 40.29 15.82
C PRO A 409 8.37 39.00 16.64
N ASP A 410 7.30 38.23 16.42
CA ASP A 410 7.08 36.96 17.11
C ASP A 410 8.09 35.87 16.73
N GLN A 411 8.72 35.96 15.56
CA GLN A 411 9.73 35.01 15.09
C GLN A 411 11.16 35.41 15.47
N GLN A 412 11.35 36.62 16.00
CA GLN A 412 12.63 37.08 16.55
C GLN A 412 12.77 36.60 17.99
N ILE A 413 13.94 36.07 18.35
CA ILE A 413 14.13 35.48 19.66
C ILE A 413 14.66 36.53 20.65
N GLY A 414 13.88 36.81 21.69
CA GLY A 414 14.31 37.59 22.86
C GLY A 414 13.56 37.26 24.16
N ALA A 415 14.21 37.42 25.31
CA ALA A 415 13.64 37.31 26.67
C ALA A 415 14.63 37.80 27.73
N VAL A 416 14.22 37.81 29.01
CA VAL A 416 15.08 38.17 30.16
C VAL A 416 15.23 36.99 31.13
N PRO A 417 15.89 35.87 30.74
CA PRO A 417 16.11 34.76 31.67
C PRO A 417 17.11 35.14 32.77
N HIS A 418 16.80 34.79 34.03
CA HIS A 418 17.66 35.06 35.19
C HIS A 418 18.10 36.53 35.33
N GLY A 419 17.28 37.48 34.86
CA GLY A 419 17.60 38.91 34.89
C GLY A 419 18.56 39.39 33.80
N ILE A 420 18.98 38.51 32.89
CA ILE A 420 19.90 38.83 31.79
C ILE A 420 19.07 39.14 30.54
N PRO A 421 19.11 40.36 29.99
CA PRO A 421 18.41 40.67 28.76
C PRO A 421 19.09 39.99 27.57
N ILE A 422 18.38 39.10 26.88
CA ILE A 422 18.85 38.41 25.68
C ILE A 422 17.92 38.79 24.53
N ALA A 423 18.46 39.44 23.50
CA ALA A 423 17.73 39.79 22.29
C ALA A 423 18.65 39.72 21.07
N GLY A 424 18.08 39.48 19.89
CA GLY A 424 18.83 39.51 18.63
C GLY A 424 19.75 38.31 18.41
N ILE A 425 19.57 37.22 19.16
CA ILE A 425 20.41 36.02 19.03
C ILE A 425 20.04 35.15 17.82
N GLY A 426 18.92 35.42 17.16
CA GLY A 426 18.46 34.64 16.01
C GLY A 426 16.94 34.59 15.88
N GLY A 427 16.46 33.73 14.98
CA GLY A 427 15.05 33.59 14.66
C GLY A 427 14.52 32.15 14.73
N CYS A 428 13.20 32.00 14.71
CA CYS A 428 12.50 30.72 14.63
C CYS A 428 11.18 30.86 13.86
N ASN A 429 10.98 30.02 12.83
CA ASN A 429 9.76 30.02 12.01
C ASN A 429 8.48 29.63 12.77
N LEU A 430 8.60 29.04 13.97
CA LEU A 430 7.46 28.67 14.80
C LEU A 430 6.84 29.89 15.54
N GLY A 431 7.65 30.93 15.79
CA GLY A 431 7.26 32.03 16.68
C GLY A 431 7.42 31.72 18.17
N GLN A 432 7.73 32.74 18.99
CA GLN A 432 7.91 32.62 20.44
C GLN A 432 6.57 32.40 21.16
N SER A 433 5.49 33.06 20.71
CA SER A 433 4.14 32.93 21.28
C SER A 433 3.59 31.50 21.24
N LEU A 434 3.99 30.72 20.24
CA LEU A 434 3.56 29.33 20.02
C LEU A 434 4.59 28.31 20.52
N CYS A 435 5.73 28.75 21.05
CA CYS A 435 6.80 27.88 21.48
C CYS A 435 6.61 27.43 22.94
N THR A 436 6.58 26.11 23.16
CA THR A 436 6.51 25.52 24.50
C THR A 436 7.88 25.41 25.19
N LYS A 437 8.99 25.75 24.50
CA LYS A 437 10.34 25.76 25.07
C LYS A 437 10.66 27.13 25.66
N ASN A 438 10.63 27.21 26.98
CA ASN A 438 10.89 28.40 27.79
C ASN A 438 11.84 28.01 28.94
N PRO A 439 12.93 28.74 29.26
CA PRO A 439 13.41 30.04 28.73
C PRO A 439 14.08 30.00 27.36
N VAL A 440 14.32 31.17 26.77
CA VAL A 440 15.03 31.40 25.47
C VAL A 440 16.37 30.68 25.36
N LEU A 441 17.03 30.40 26.48
CA LEU A 441 18.23 29.58 26.52
C LEU A 441 18.05 28.17 25.92
N ALA A 442 16.83 27.62 25.94
CA ALA A 442 16.49 26.35 25.31
C ALA A 442 16.53 26.38 23.77
N CYS A 443 16.65 27.57 23.15
CA CYS A 443 16.81 27.70 21.70
C CYS A 443 18.14 27.11 21.22
N TYR A 444 19.22 27.22 21.99
CA TYR A 444 20.55 26.68 21.62
C TYR A 444 20.59 25.16 21.50
N THR A 445 19.60 24.45 22.06
CA THR A 445 19.44 22.99 21.92
C THR A 445 18.25 22.63 21.03
N CYS A 446 17.62 23.61 20.38
CA CYS A 446 16.46 23.42 19.51
C CYS A 446 16.88 23.29 18.05
N SER A 447 16.40 22.25 17.36
CA SER A 447 16.68 22.03 15.94
C SER A 447 16.08 23.10 15.00
N LYS A 448 15.11 23.87 15.48
CA LYS A 448 14.42 24.95 14.73
C LYS A 448 15.05 26.33 14.93
N PHE A 449 16.09 26.43 15.78
CA PHE A 449 16.77 27.70 16.03
C PHE A 449 17.69 28.06 14.87
N MET A 450 17.56 29.29 14.39
CA MET A 450 18.43 29.86 13.36
C MET A 450 19.28 30.98 13.99
N PRO A 451 20.49 30.67 14.53
CA PRO A 451 21.37 31.66 15.16
C PRO A 451 21.76 32.81 14.22
N LEU A 452 22.02 33.99 14.77
CA LEU A 452 22.59 35.09 13.99
C LEU A 452 24.07 34.78 13.70
N GLY A 453 24.54 35.06 12.49
CA GLY A 453 25.94 34.80 12.07
C GLY A 453 27.04 35.63 12.76
N GLU A 454 26.74 36.26 13.90
CA GLU A 454 27.65 37.14 14.65
C GLU A 454 28.12 36.44 15.94
N PRO A 455 29.34 35.87 15.98
CA PRO A 455 29.82 35.09 17.12
C PRO A 455 29.89 35.90 18.43
N ASP A 456 30.10 37.21 18.34
CA ASP A 456 30.27 38.08 19.51
C ASP A 456 28.98 38.19 20.34
N ILE A 457 27.80 38.19 19.68
CA ILE A 457 26.49 38.22 20.34
C ILE A 457 26.26 36.94 21.15
N HIS A 458 26.68 35.80 20.61
CA HIS A 458 26.58 34.52 21.30
C HIS A 458 27.63 34.36 22.41
N GLN A 459 28.81 34.98 22.25
CA GLN A 459 29.83 35.05 23.29
C GLN A 459 29.34 35.86 24.50
N GLU A 460 28.65 36.97 24.29
CA GLU A 460 28.09 37.79 25.38
C GLU A 460 27.07 37.01 26.22
N VAL A 461 26.23 36.19 25.57
CA VAL A 461 25.30 35.28 26.27
C VAL A 461 26.06 34.23 27.07
N LEU A 462 27.16 33.68 26.52
CA LEU A 462 28.01 32.71 27.21
C LEU A 462 28.66 33.29 28.46
N GLU A 463 29.23 34.49 28.37
CA GLU A 463 29.86 35.18 29.50
C GLU A 463 28.83 35.54 30.58
N SER A 464 27.65 36.01 30.16
CA SER A 464 26.57 36.36 31.09
C SER A 464 25.99 35.15 31.83
N LEU A 465 26.02 33.96 31.22
CA LEU A 465 25.50 32.72 31.83
C LEU A 465 26.51 32.05 32.79
N ARG A 466 27.82 32.31 32.65
CA ARG A 466 28.87 31.69 33.49
C ARG A 466 28.69 31.97 34.99
N PRO A 467 28.51 33.22 35.46
CA PRO A 467 28.29 33.50 36.88
C PRO A 467 27.05 32.79 37.44
N VAL A 468 25.97 32.72 36.65
CA VAL A 468 24.72 32.02 37.02
C VAL A 468 24.98 30.53 37.22
N VAL A 469 25.69 29.88 36.30
CA VAL A 469 26.04 28.45 36.43
C VAL A 469 26.93 28.22 37.65
N THR A 470 27.89 29.10 37.92
CA THR A 470 28.79 29.02 39.09
C THR A 470 28.03 29.20 40.41
N GLU A 471 27.08 30.12 40.48
CA GLU A 471 26.23 30.33 41.64
C GLU A 471 25.35 29.10 41.93
N PHE A 472 24.72 28.54 40.90
CA PHE A 472 23.94 27.31 41.03
C PHE A 472 24.81 26.10 41.40
N ALA A 473 26.05 26.02 40.91
CA ALA A 473 27.01 24.99 41.29
C ALA A 473 27.43 25.11 42.76
N ALA A 474 27.67 26.33 43.24
CA ALA A 474 28.01 26.59 44.64
C ALA A 474 26.82 26.27 45.56
N ALA A 475 25.60 26.65 45.18
CA ALA A 475 24.38 26.36 45.91
C ALA A 475 24.05 24.85 45.93
N SER A 476 24.37 24.11 44.86
CA SER A 476 24.17 22.66 44.77
C SER A 476 25.33 21.83 45.36
N ARG A 477 26.34 22.46 45.99
CA ARG A 477 27.58 21.80 46.44
C ARG A 477 28.26 20.97 45.35
N TYR A 478 28.18 21.43 44.09
CA TYR A 478 28.71 20.75 42.91
C TYR A 478 28.12 19.34 42.68
N ASP A 479 26.95 19.04 43.23
CA ASP A 479 26.25 17.80 42.96
C ASP A 479 25.77 17.75 41.50
N GLN A 480 26.37 16.86 40.71
CA GLN A 480 26.01 16.67 39.31
C GLN A 480 24.65 15.99 39.12
N GLN A 481 24.01 15.50 40.20
CA GLN A 481 22.66 14.95 40.15
C GLN A 481 21.56 16.02 40.27
N SER A 482 21.90 17.29 40.53
CA SER A 482 20.93 18.38 40.53
C SER A 482 20.39 18.62 39.11
N PRO A 483 19.08 18.40 38.85
CA PRO A 483 18.50 18.54 37.52
C PRO A 483 18.65 19.95 36.94
N ALA A 484 18.57 20.98 37.80
CA ALA A 484 18.72 22.38 37.40
C ALA A 484 20.17 22.71 36.96
N TYR A 485 21.16 22.23 37.72
CA TYR A 485 22.57 22.41 37.38
C TYR A 485 22.95 21.65 36.09
N GLY A 486 22.45 20.41 35.92
CA GLY A 486 22.67 19.62 34.70
C GLY A 486 22.06 20.27 33.45
N GLN A 487 20.87 20.86 33.56
CA GLN A 487 20.20 21.57 32.47
C GLN A 487 20.96 22.86 32.09
N LEU A 488 21.40 23.65 33.07
CA LEU A 488 22.17 24.88 32.83
C LEU A 488 23.56 24.58 32.24
N LYS A 489 24.23 23.53 32.70
CA LYS A 489 25.51 23.06 32.14
C LYS A 489 25.36 22.62 30.68
N THR A 490 24.34 21.82 30.37
CA THR A 490 24.04 21.37 28.99
C THR A 490 23.77 22.56 28.06
N THR A 491 23.08 23.58 28.58
CA THR A 491 22.80 24.83 27.86
C THR A 491 24.08 25.62 27.60
N LEU A 492 24.93 25.79 28.61
CA LEU A 492 26.23 26.47 28.48
C LEU A 492 27.12 25.80 27.42
N ASP A 493 27.14 24.45 27.40
CA ASP A 493 27.88 23.67 26.40
C ASP A 493 27.29 23.78 24.99
N ALA A 494 25.98 24.02 24.86
CA ALA A 494 25.32 24.26 23.57
C ALA A 494 25.63 25.67 23.04
N VAL A 495 25.60 26.70 23.90
CA VAL A 495 26.00 28.07 23.54
C VAL A 495 27.46 28.09 23.10
N ARG A 496 28.35 27.42 23.85
CA ARG A 496 29.77 27.31 23.51
C ARG A 496 29.99 26.67 22.14
N ARG A 497 29.24 25.61 21.81
CA ARG A 497 29.33 24.96 20.49
C ARG A 497 28.97 25.92 19.35
N VAL A 498 27.87 26.66 19.48
CA VAL A 498 27.47 27.66 18.48
C VAL A 498 28.53 28.76 18.30
N VAL A 499 29.13 29.24 19.39
CA VAL A 499 30.21 30.24 19.32
C VAL A 499 31.44 29.71 18.58
N GLU A 500 31.88 28.49 18.88
CA GLU A 500 33.04 27.88 18.23
C GLU A 500 32.77 27.56 16.76
N GLU A 501 31.55 27.09 16.42
CA GLU A 501 31.11 26.88 15.05
C GLU A 501 31.13 28.19 14.24
N LEU A 502 30.56 29.28 14.77
CA LEU A 502 30.56 30.59 14.13
C LEU A 502 31.97 31.19 13.96
N LYS A 503 32.85 31.02 14.95
CA LYS A 503 34.25 31.47 14.87
C LYS A 503 35.05 30.65 13.85
N ALA A 504 34.81 29.35 13.77
CA ALA A 504 35.42 28.49 12.77
C ALA A 504 34.96 28.88 11.36
N ASP A 505 33.67 29.14 11.17
CA ASP A 505 33.11 29.60 9.90
C ASP A 505 33.68 30.97 9.47
N ARG A 506 33.84 31.92 10.41
CA ARG A 506 34.47 33.22 10.14
C ARG A 506 35.95 33.07 9.72
N ARG A 507 36.72 32.25 10.43
CA ARG A 507 38.14 31.97 10.09
C ARG A 507 38.30 31.28 8.73
N MET A 508 37.41 30.34 8.42
CA MET A 508 37.39 29.66 7.11
C MET A 508 37.02 30.60 5.96
N ALA A 509 36.22 31.65 6.24
CA ALA A 509 35.89 32.68 5.26
C ALA A 509 37.06 33.65 5.06
N GLU A 510 37.77 34.02 6.13
CA GLU A 510 38.96 34.90 6.07
C GLU A 510 40.15 34.23 5.35
N ASP A 511 40.39 32.92 5.54
CA ASP A 511 41.45 32.16 4.86
C ASP A 511 41.17 31.87 3.36
N GLN A 512 39.96 32.16 2.86
CA GLN A 512 39.56 31.98 1.45
C GLN A 512 39.55 33.29 0.63
N THR A 513 39.90 34.41 1.27
CA THR A 513 40.09 35.74 0.67
C THR A 513 41.54 36.14 0.74
#